data_AF-H6QIT7-F1
#
_entry.id   AF-H6QIT7-F1
#
_cell.length_a   1.000
_cell.length_b   1.000
_cell.length_c   1.000
_cell.angle_alpha   90.00
_cell.angle_beta   90.00
_cell.angle_gamma   90.00
#
_symmetry.space_group_name_H-M   'P 1'
#
loop_
_entity.id
_entity.type
_entity.pdbx_description
1 polymer ?
#
loop_
_entity_poly.entity_id
_entity_poly.type
_entity_poly.pdbx_seq_one_letter_code
_entity_poly.pdbx_strand_id
1 'polypeptide(L)'
;MSIVYEIRNLEEARNFLSSVEEQLILTNHASSVKYYGILAIDYMFKTLGKEFPEKVLDLTVNVGEDHAALFTAIKLGYKNISYTGNSEEARGLLYGYQTVIASD
;
A
#
# COMPACT_ATOMS: atom_id res chain seq x y z
N MET A 1 -16.64 8.74 -0.08
CA MET A 1 -16.01 7.80 0.88
C MET A 1 -15.42 6.69 0.04
N SER A 2 -14.09 6.62 -0.05
CA SER A 2 -13.41 5.61 -0.89
C SER A 2 -13.27 4.31 -0.11
N ILE A 3 -13.55 3.18 -0.76
CA ILE A 3 -13.47 1.86 -0.13
C ILE A 3 -12.01 1.39 -0.19
N VAL A 4 -11.47 0.95 0.94
CA VAL A 4 -10.10 0.42 1.04
C VAL A 4 -10.16 -1.10 0.96
N TYR A 5 -9.34 -1.69 0.09
CA TYR A 5 -9.20 -3.14 -0.02
C TYR A 5 -7.78 -3.58 0.29
N GLU A 6 -7.65 -4.52 1.22
CA GLU A 6 -6.37 -5.11 1.62
C GLU A 6 -6.04 -6.33 0.77
N ILE A 7 -4.92 -6.26 0.06
CA ILE A 7 -4.41 -7.34 -0.79
C ILE A 7 -3.66 -8.36 0.07
N ARG A 8 -4.09 -9.62 -0.04
CA ARG A 8 -3.43 -10.78 0.56
C ARG A 8 -2.44 -11.44 -0.39
N ASN A 9 -2.86 -11.66 -1.63
CA ASN A 9 -2.03 -12.13 -2.73
C ASN A 9 -2.64 -11.69 -4.07
N LEU A 10 -1.89 -11.89 -5.16
CA LEU A 10 -2.26 -11.43 -6.49
C LEU A 10 -3.50 -12.13 -7.07
N GLU A 11 -3.68 -13.43 -6.81
CA GLU A 11 -4.79 -14.21 -7.35
C GLU A 11 -6.13 -13.85 -6.69
N GLU A 12 -6.16 -13.80 -5.36
CA GLU A 12 -7.34 -13.36 -4.61
C GLU A 12 -7.75 -11.92 -4.98
N ALA A 13 -6.76 -11.03 -5.10
CA ALA A 13 -7.04 -9.65 -5.48
C ALA A 13 -7.62 -9.54 -6.89
N ARG A 14 -7.14 -10.33 -7.87
CA ARG A 14 -7.72 -10.39 -9.21
C ARG A 14 -9.17 -10.87 -9.20
N ASN A 15 -9.45 -11.94 -8.46
CA ASN A 15 -10.80 -12.49 -8.35
C ASN A 15 -11.77 -11.46 -7.75
N PHE A 16 -11.34 -10.81 -6.67
CA PHE A 16 -12.12 -9.74 -6.05
C PHE A 16 -12.34 -8.56 -7.00
N LEU A 17 -11.26 -8.00 -7.55
CA LEU A 17 -11.34 -6.85 -8.47
C LEU A 17 -12.15 -7.16 -9.73
N SER A 18 -12.19 -8.41 -10.19
CA SER A 18 -13.03 -8.80 -11.33
C SER A 18 -14.52 -8.77 -11.00
N SER A 19 -14.89 -8.98 -9.72
CA SER A 19 -16.28 -9.13 -9.26
C SER A 19 -16.95 -7.84 -8.79
N VAL A 20 -16.17 -6.80 -8.48
CA VAL A 20 -16.67 -5.53 -7.93
C VAL A 20 -16.81 -4.46 -9.02
N GLU A 21 -17.75 -3.54 -8.85
CA GLU A 21 -17.95 -2.41 -9.77
C GLU A 21 -17.34 -1.11 -9.23
N GLU A 22 -17.05 -1.08 -7.94
CA GLU A 22 -16.58 0.10 -7.23
C GLU A 22 -15.10 0.41 -7.47
N GLN A 23 -14.78 1.69 -7.38
CA GLN A 23 -13.40 2.16 -7.32
C GLN A 23 -12.85 2.03 -5.89
N LEU A 24 -11.62 1.53 -5.81
CA LEU A 24 -10.99 1.07 -4.57
C LEU A 24 -9.61 1.71 -4.40
N ILE A 25 -9.26 1.98 -3.14
CA ILE A 25 -7.88 2.24 -2.74
C ILE A 25 -7.27 0.91 -2.31
N LEU A 26 -6.17 0.52 -2.92
CA LEU A 26 -5.49 -0.72 -2.57
C LEU A 26 -4.48 -0.49 -1.45
N THR A 27 -4.40 -1.45 -0.53
CA THR A 27 -3.37 -1.51 0.52
C THR A 27 -2.90 -2.93 0.74
N ASN A 28 -1.84 -3.10 1.52
CA ASN A 28 -1.37 -4.40 2.01
C ASN A 28 -1.52 -4.46 3.52
N HIS A 29 -1.59 -5.67 4.08
CA HIS A 29 -1.41 -5.85 5.52
C HIS A 29 0.04 -5.51 5.90
N ALA A 30 0.27 -4.88 7.06
CA ALA A 30 1.63 -4.52 7.51
C ALA A 30 2.58 -5.73 7.56
N SER A 31 2.08 -6.88 8.03
CA SER A 31 2.87 -8.13 8.07
C SER A 31 3.26 -8.65 6.69
N SER A 32 2.55 -8.28 5.61
CA SER A 32 2.89 -8.70 4.25
C SER A 32 4.29 -8.26 3.83
N VAL A 33 4.80 -7.16 4.40
CA VAL A 33 6.19 -6.71 4.18
C VAL A 33 7.19 -7.76 4.67
N LYS A 34 6.92 -8.43 5.79
CA LYS A 34 7.79 -9.48 6.33
C LYS A 34 7.73 -10.77 5.50
N TYR A 35 6.55 -11.09 4.95
CA TYR A 35 6.36 -12.33 4.19
C TYR A 35 6.82 -12.22 2.74
N TYR A 36 6.47 -11.13 2.06
CA TYR A 36 6.74 -10.95 0.63
C TYR A 36 7.92 -10.02 0.35
N GLY A 37 8.19 -9.07 1.24
CA GLY A 37 9.08 -7.94 0.96
C GLY A 37 8.38 -6.84 0.15
N ILE A 38 8.84 -5.61 0.36
CA ILE A 38 8.26 -4.41 -0.23
C ILE A 38 8.27 -4.40 -1.77
N LEU A 39 9.29 -5.00 -2.41
CA LEU A 39 9.38 -5.06 -3.88
C LEU A 39 8.33 -6.01 -4.50
N ALA A 40 8.01 -7.11 -3.82
CA ALA A 40 6.96 -8.01 -4.27
C ALA A 40 5.57 -7.36 -4.10
N ILE A 41 5.37 -6.60 -3.01
CA ILE A 41 4.16 -5.80 -2.83
C ILE A 41 4.04 -4.75 -3.94
N ASP A 42 5.11 -4.03 -4.25
CA ASP A 42 5.14 -3.05 -5.34
C ASP A 42 4.80 -3.68 -6.69
N TYR A 43 5.34 -4.87 -6.97
CA TYR A 43 5.00 -5.63 -8.16
C TYR A 43 3.51 -5.98 -8.22
N MET A 44 2.93 -6.45 -7.11
CA MET A 44 1.50 -6.78 -7.04
C MET A 44 0.63 -5.54 -7.31
N PHE A 45 0.91 -4.42 -6.64
CA PHE A 45 0.15 -3.19 -6.83
C PHE A 45 0.23 -2.68 -8.27
N LYS A 46 1.43 -2.63 -8.86
CA LYS A 46 1.61 -2.21 -10.27
C LYS A 46 0.92 -3.15 -11.25
N THR A 47 0.91 -4.44 -10.96
CA THR A 47 0.22 -5.44 -11.79
C THR A 47 -1.29 -5.20 -11.75
N LEU A 48 -1.87 -5.09 -10.55
CA LEU A 48 -3.30 -4.88 -10.38
C LEU A 48 -3.75 -3.52 -10.95
N GLY A 49 -2.97 -2.45 -10.76
CA GLY A 49 -3.28 -1.14 -11.33
C GLY A 49 -3.28 -1.11 -12.86
N LYS A 50 -2.46 -1.96 -13.51
CA LYS A 50 -2.46 -2.12 -14.97
C LYS A 50 -3.61 -2.98 -15.47
N GLU A 51 -3.96 -4.02 -14.72
CA GLU A 51 -5.04 -4.95 -15.09
C GLU A 51 -6.43 -4.36 -14.85
N PHE A 52 -6.58 -3.50 -13.83
CA PHE A 52 -7.85 -2.90 -13.42
C PHE A 52 -7.76 -1.37 -13.28
N PRO A 53 -7.36 -0.63 -14.34
CA PRO A 53 -7.08 0.80 -14.24
C PRO A 53 -8.31 1.63 -13.85
N GLU A 54 -9.51 1.20 -14.24
CA GLU A 54 -10.77 1.89 -13.90
C GLU A 54 -11.25 1.61 -12.46
N LYS A 55 -10.68 0.59 -11.80
CA LYS A 55 -11.08 0.15 -10.45
C LYS A 55 -10.07 0.56 -9.37
N VAL A 56 -8.80 0.74 -9.72
CA VAL A 56 -7.75 1.14 -8.78
C VAL A 56 -7.61 2.65 -8.77
N LEU A 57 -8.20 3.29 -7.74
CA LEU A 57 -8.18 4.73 -7.57
C LEU A 57 -6.81 5.24 -7.10
N ASP A 58 -6.23 4.56 -6.12
CA ASP A 58 -4.96 4.93 -5.49
C ASP A 58 -4.34 3.72 -4.78
N LEU A 59 -3.08 3.86 -4.38
CA LEU A 59 -2.30 2.88 -3.65
C LEU A 59 -1.81 3.48 -2.33
N THR A 60 -2.12 2.82 -1.22
CA THR A 60 -1.49 3.08 0.08
C THR A 60 -0.62 1.90 0.45
N VAL A 61 0.69 2.11 0.54
CA VAL A 61 1.59 1.02 0.97
C VAL A 61 1.72 1.04 2.49
N ASN A 62 1.38 -0.08 3.13
CA ASN A 62 1.49 -0.25 4.58
C ASN A 62 2.82 -0.90 4.92
N VAL A 63 3.72 -0.12 5.52
CA VAL A 63 5.07 -0.56 5.89
C VAL A 63 5.17 -0.92 7.38
N GLY A 64 4.09 -0.75 8.16
CA GLY A 64 4.08 -0.97 9.60
C GLY A 64 5.19 -0.18 10.29
N GLU A 65 6.04 -0.86 11.08
CA GLU A 65 7.19 -0.25 11.75
C GLU A 65 8.51 -0.50 11.00
N ASP A 66 8.48 -1.07 9.79
CA ASP A 66 9.68 -1.46 9.07
C ASP A 66 10.36 -0.26 8.38
N HIS A 67 11.51 0.14 8.90
CA HIS A 67 12.27 1.29 8.40
C HIS A 67 12.84 1.06 6.99
N ALA A 68 13.25 -0.17 6.68
CA ALA A 68 13.80 -0.48 5.36
C ALA A 68 12.70 -0.45 4.30
N ALA A 69 11.51 -0.97 4.62
CA ALA A 69 10.35 -0.90 3.77
C ALA A 69 9.86 0.55 3.59
N LEU A 70 9.84 1.35 4.66
CA LEU A 70 9.55 2.79 4.59
C LEU A 70 10.48 3.51 3.60
N PHE A 71 11.79 3.35 3.79
CA PHE A 71 12.79 3.97 2.91
C PHE A 71 12.60 3.53 1.45
N THR A 72 12.33 2.24 1.23
CA THR A 72 12.12 1.70 -0.11
C THR A 72 10.83 2.23 -0.74
N ALA A 73 9.73 2.32 0.00
CA ALA A 73 8.47 2.88 -0.46
C ALA A 73 8.64 4.35 -0.92
N ILE A 74 9.39 5.14 -0.16
CA ILE A 74 9.76 6.52 -0.52
C ILE A 74 10.55 6.55 -1.84
N LYS A 75 11.56 5.69 -1.99
CA LYS A 75 12.37 5.59 -3.22
C LYS A 75 11.60 5.11 -4.43
N LEU A 76 10.60 4.25 -4.24
CA LEU A 76 9.68 3.82 -5.29
C LEU A 76 8.65 4.89 -5.67
N GLY A 77 8.58 6.00 -4.92
CA GLY A 77 7.75 7.15 -5.24
C GLY A 77 6.31 7.07 -4.74
N TYR A 78 6.00 6.15 -3.81
CA TYR A 78 4.66 6.05 -3.20
C TYR A 78 4.27 7.38 -2.55
N LYS A 79 3.07 7.86 -2.86
CA LYS A 79 2.53 9.12 -2.30
C LYS A 79 1.83 8.93 -0.96
N ASN A 80 1.19 7.77 -0.79
CA ASN A 80 0.50 7.38 0.43
C ASN A 80 1.25 6.20 1.06
N ILE A 81 1.78 6.42 2.26
CA ILE A 81 2.52 5.42 3.04
C ILE A 81 1.93 5.37 4.44
N SER A 82 1.51 4.19 4.88
CA SER A 82 1.11 3.93 6.27
C SER A 82 2.30 3.37 7.04
N TYR A 83 2.84 4.18 7.95
CA TYR A 83 3.94 3.84 8.84
C TYR A 83 3.51 4.07 10.29
N THR A 84 3.64 3.05 11.12
CA THR A 84 3.18 3.06 12.52
C THR A 84 4.32 3.11 13.53
N GLY A 85 5.57 3.08 13.07
CA GLY A 85 6.73 3.11 13.97
C GLY A 85 6.91 4.45 14.69
N ASN A 86 7.63 4.41 15.81
CA ASN A 86 7.81 5.55 16.72
C ASN A 86 9.19 6.23 16.60
N SER A 87 10.05 5.82 15.66
CA SER A 87 11.34 6.50 15.45
C SER A 87 11.13 7.90 14.87
N GLU A 88 11.67 8.91 15.56
CA GLU A 88 11.63 10.30 15.10
C GLU A 88 12.37 10.46 13.77
N GLU A 89 13.49 9.78 13.59
CA GLU A 89 14.27 9.80 12.36
C GLU A 89 13.49 9.22 11.19
N ALA A 90 12.84 8.07 11.40
CA ALA A 90 12.02 7.42 10.37
C ALA A 90 10.79 8.28 10.01
N ARG A 91 10.12 8.86 11.01
CA ARG A 91 9.03 9.84 10.77
C ARG A 91 9.53 11.09 10.05
N GLY A 92 10.78 11.49 10.32
CA GLY A 92 11.52 12.52 9.59
C GLY A 92 11.50 12.31 8.07
N LEU A 93 11.58 11.07 7.62
CA LEU A 93 11.56 10.71 6.19
C LEU A 93 10.19 10.93 5.52
N LEU A 94 9.11 10.99 6.30
CA LEU A 94 7.75 11.23 5.79
C LEU A 94 7.43 12.72 5.58
N TYR A 95 8.25 13.65 6.10
CA TYR A 95 8.05 15.08 5.86
C TYR A 95 8.23 15.38 4.35
N GLY A 96 7.09 15.48 3.64
CA GLY A 96 7.00 15.58 2.19
C GLY A 96 6.02 14.60 1.52
N TYR A 97 5.43 13.67 2.28
CA TYR A 97 4.48 12.65 1.81
C TYR A 97 3.17 12.71 2.60
N GLN A 98 2.04 12.39 1.96
CA GLN A 98 0.72 12.48 2.59
C GLN A 98 0.47 11.22 3.43
N THR A 99 0.38 11.38 4.75
CA THR A 99 0.01 10.30 5.68
C THR A 99 -1.50 10.28 5.86
N VAL A 100 -2.16 9.20 5.43
CA VAL A 100 -3.55 8.94 5.78
C VAL A 100 -3.57 8.24 7.13
N ILE A 101 -3.97 8.97 8.17
CA ILE A 101 -4.19 8.43 9.49
C ILE A 101 -5.60 7.82 9.48
N ALA A 102 -5.71 6.49 9.53
CA ALA A 102 -7.00 5.86 9.80
C ALA A 102 -7.41 6.26 11.23
N SER A 103 -8.59 6.87 11.37
CA SER A 103 -9.20 7.14 12.68
C SER A 103 -9.97 5.88 13.10
N ASP A 104 -9.83 5.50 14.37
CA ASP A 104 -10.56 4.38 15.01
C ASP A 104 -12.09 4.54 14.94
#